data_AF-A0A7X9XDH8-F1
#
_entry.id   AF-A0A7X9XDH8-F1
#
_cell.length_a   1.000
_cell.length_b   1.000
_cell.length_c   1.000
_cell.angle_alpha   90.00
_cell.angle_beta   90.00
_cell.angle_gamma   90.00
#
_symmetry.space_group_name_H-M   'P 1'
#
loop_
_entity.id
_entity.type
_entity.pdbx_description
1 polymer ?
#
loop_
_entity_poly.entity_id
_entity_poly.type
_entity_poly.pdbx_seq_one_letter_code
_entity_poly.pdbx_strand_id
1 'polypeptide(L)'
;MVKDMHRLHQEGKLTAYQEKHWFGERPAEELYDLENDPHQLYNLATINDFNDILLKHRTLLNSWIKKSEDRGELPEDTIQLKATFELWKDRAVFKNADMNPEYGQFLE
;
A
#
# COMPACT_ATOMS: atom_id res chain seq x y z
N MET A 1 -2.38 11.99 -8.74
CA MET A 1 -1.04 12.57 -8.50
C MET A 1 -0.95 13.94 -9.15
N VAL A 2 -0.07 14.83 -8.66
CA VAL A 2 0.11 16.18 -9.25
C VAL A 2 0.66 16.04 -10.68
N LYS A 3 0.11 16.79 -11.65
CA LYS A 3 0.48 16.71 -13.08
C LYS A 3 2.00 16.78 -13.32
N ASP A 4 2.71 17.58 -12.51
CA ASP A 4 4.16 17.72 -12.60
C ASP A 4 4.94 16.45 -12.23
N MET A 5 4.48 15.65 -11.27
CA MET A 5 5.17 14.41 -10.90
C MET A 5 5.14 13.39 -12.03
N HIS A 6 4.00 13.24 -12.71
CA HIS A 6 3.91 12.38 -13.89
C HIS A 6 4.80 12.88 -15.04
N ARG A 7 4.81 14.20 -15.28
CA ARG A 7 5.68 14.80 -16.31
C ARG A 7 7.16 14.57 -15.99
N LEU A 8 7.59 14.83 -14.75
CA LEU A 8 8.98 14.65 -14.32
C LEU A 8 9.42 13.18 -14.35
N HIS A 9 8.53 12.24 -14.01
CA HIS A 9 8.75 10.81 -14.14
C HIS A 9 8.97 10.41 -15.60
N GLN A 10 8.09 10.84 -16.52
CA GLN A 10 8.23 10.60 -17.96
C GLN A 10 9.50 11.23 -18.55
N GLU A 11 9.92 12.38 -18.04
CA GLU A 11 11.15 13.07 -18.43
C GLU A 11 12.42 12.46 -17.79
N GLY A 12 12.30 11.49 -16.87
CA GLY A 12 13.43 10.89 -16.16
C GLY A 12 14.16 11.87 -15.22
N LYS A 13 13.45 12.89 -14.71
CA LYS A 13 14.02 14.00 -13.92
C LYS A 13 13.79 13.87 -12.42
N LEU A 14 13.12 12.80 -11.97
CA LEU A 14 12.95 12.52 -10.55
C LEU A 14 14.25 12.02 -9.92
N THR A 15 14.43 12.31 -8.64
CA THR A 15 15.51 11.65 -7.88
C THR A 15 15.20 10.16 -7.75
N ALA A 16 16.23 9.34 -7.53
CA ALA A 16 16.04 7.90 -7.33
C ALA A 16 15.05 7.58 -6.19
N TYR A 17 15.04 8.39 -5.13
CA TYR A 17 14.06 8.28 -4.05
C TYR A 17 12.64 8.60 -4.53
N GLN A 18 12.44 9.72 -5.23
CA GLN A 18 11.12 10.12 -5.72
C GLN A 18 10.56 9.09 -6.71
N GLU A 19 11.40 8.61 -7.61
CA GLU A 19 11.06 7.56 -8.57
C GLU A 19 10.56 6.31 -7.83
N LYS A 20 11.37 5.77 -6.92
CA LYS A 20 11.03 4.57 -6.15
C LYS A 20 9.81 4.76 -5.25
N HIS A 21 9.69 5.91 -4.57
CA HIS A 21 8.63 6.14 -3.59
C HIS A 21 7.26 6.34 -4.25
N TRP A 22 7.20 7.03 -5.40
CA TRP A 22 5.94 7.40 -6.05
C TRP A 22 5.50 6.45 -7.16
N PHE A 23 6.45 5.81 -7.84
CA PHE A 23 6.18 4.97 -9.02
C PHE A 23 6.72 3.53 -8.87
N GLY A 24 7.50 3.25 -7.82
CA GLY A 24 7.96 1.90 -7.51
C GLY A 24 6.97 1.10 -6.65
N GLU A 25 7.20 -0.21 -6.58
CA GLU A 25 6.49 -1.09 -5.68
C GLU A 25 6.84 -0.74 -4.22
N ARG A 26 5.81 -0.61 -3.39
CA ARG A 26 5.97 -0.38 -1.95
C ARG A 26 6.37 -1.70 -1.29
N PRO A 27 7.37 -1.70 -0.40
CA PRO A 27 7.68 -2.89 0.38
C PRO A 27 6.50 -3.23 1.30
N ALA A 28 6.36 -4.51 1.64
CA ALA A 28 5.29 -4.99 2.52
C ALA A 28 5.32 -4.33 3.91
N GLU A 29 6.52 -3.96 4.39
CA GLU A 29 6.71 -3.33 5.68
C GLU A 29 7.73 -2.20 5.61
N GLU A 30 7.46 -1.16 6.41
CA GLU A 30 8.28 0.04 6.51
C GLU A 30 8.51 0.40 7.98
N LEU A 31 9.77 0.52 8.37
CA LEU A 31 10.20 0.89 9.72
C LEU A 31 11.13 2.10 9.61
N TYR A 32 10.81 3.19 10.31
CA TYR A 32 11.58 4.43 10.26
C TYR A 32 11.96 4.90 11.65
N ASP A 33 13.19 5.39 11.78
CA ASP A 33 13.65 6.10 12.97
C ASP A 33 13.29 7.59 12.81
N LEU A 34 12.22 8.03 13.46
CA LEU A 34 11.73 9.41 13.29
C LEU A 34 12.66 10.49 13.88
N GLU A 35 13.53 10.13 14.83
CA GLU A 35 14.47 11.08 15.43
C GLU A 35 15.62 11.37 14.45
N ASN A 36 16.16 10.31 13.82
CA ASN A 36 17.30 10.43 12.91
C ASN A 36 16.88 10.56 11.42
N ASP A 37 15.65 10.19 11.07
CA ASP A 37 15.06 10.27 9.73
C ASP A 37 13.63 10.86 9.80
N PRO A 38 13.51 12.19 10.04
CA PRO A 38 12.21 12.86 10.17
C PRO A 38 11.39 12.85 8.87
N HIS A 39 12.01 12.55 7.73
CA HIS A 39 11.37 12.49 6.43
C HIS A 39 11.06 11.06 5.97
N GLN A 40 11.40 10.05 6.79
CA GLN A 40 11.06 8.64 6.54
C GLN A 40 11.57 8.16 5.16
N LEU A 41 12.79 8.58 4.81
CA LEU A 41 13.42 8.24 3.53
C LEU A 41 14.10 6.87 3.57
N TYR A 42 14.52 6.41 4.75
CA TYR A 42 15.35 5.23 4.93
C TYR A 42 14.59 4.12 5.67
N ASN A 43 14.00 3.20 4.91
CA ASN A 43 13.31 2.05 5.48
C ASN A 43 14.29 1.06 6.13
N LEU A 44 14.13 0.83 7.44
CA LEU A 44 14.93 -0.05 8.28
C LEU A 44 14.37 -1.48 8.38
N ALA A 45 13.21 -1.77 7.78
CA ALA A 45 12.50 -3.04 7.95
C ALA A 45 13.27 -4.27 7.44
N THR A 46 14.25 -4.09 6.55
CA THR A 46 15.10 -5.16 6.02
C THR A 46 16.51 -5.16 6.61
N ILE A 47 16.79 -4.29 7.58
CA ILE A 47 18.11 -4.16 8.20
C ILE A 47 18.16 -5.05 9.44
N ASN A 48 19.07 -6.02 9.44
CA ASN A 48 19.16 -7.06 10.48
C ASN A 48 19.23 -6.50 11.92
N ASP A 49 19.94 -5.39 12.11
CA ASP A 49 20.13 -4.76 13.42
C ASP A 49 18.81 -4.23 14.03
N PHE A 50 17.76 -4.04 13.21
CA PHE A 50 16.46 -3.53 13.65
C PHE A 50 15.38 -4.62 13.76
N ASN A 51 15.72 -5.90 13.57
CA ASN A 51 14.77 -7.00 13.58
C ASN A 51 13.98 -7.12 14.90
N ASP A 52 14.64 -6.92 16.04
CA ASP A 52 13.99 -6.99 17.35
C ASP A 52 12.94 -5.88 17.53
N ILE A 53 13.24 -4.67 17.03
CA ILE A 53 12.32 -3.54 17.04
C ILE A 53 11.15 -3.84 16.10
N LEU A 54 11.42 -4.30 14.88
CA LEU A 54 10.38 -4.67 13.93
C LEU A 54 9.43 -5.73 14.52
N LEU A 55 9.98 -6.78 15.14
CA LEU A 55 9.20 -7.83 15.78
C LEU A 55 8.34 -7.32 16.94
N LYS A 56 8.87 -6.39 17.74
CA LYS A 56 8.13 -5.72 18.81
C LYS A 56 6.91 -4.96 18.23
N HIS A 57 7.11 -4.17 17.18
CA HIS A 57 6.03 -3.41 16.54
C HIS A 57 4.98 -4.33 15.90
N ARG A 58 5.40 -5.39 15.20
CA ARG A 58 4.49 -6.43 14.67
C ARG A 58 3.63 -7.04 15.78
N THR A 59 4.23 -7.39 16.90
CA THR A 59 3.53 -8.00 18.03
C THR A 59 2.49 -7.07 18.63
N LEU A 60 2.80 -5.77 18.75
CA LEU A 60 1.86 -4.76 19.21
C LEU A 60 0.68 -4.59 18.25
N LEU A 61 0.95 -4.48 16.95
CA LEU A 61 -0.08 -4.37 15.92
C LEU A 61 -1.00 -5.60 15.90
N ASN A 62 -0.44 -6.81 15.88
CA ASN A 62 -1.20 -8.05 15.85
C ASN A 62 -2.07 -8.23 17.11
N SER A 63 -1.56 -7.77 18.26
CA SER A 63 -2.34 -7.77 19.50
C SER A 63 -3.50 -6.79 19.44
N TRP A 64 -3.29 -5.61 18.82
CA TRP A 64 -4.34 -4.62 18.62
C TRP A 64 -5.42 -5.12 17.66
N ILE A 65 -5.05 -5.62 16.48
CA ILE A 65 -5.97 -6.22 15.48
C ILE A 65 -6.91 -7.23 16.14
N LYS A 66 -6.36 -8.15 16.93
CA LYS A 66 -7.15 -9.16 17.67
C LYS A 66 -8.06 -8.53 18.71
N LYS A 67 -7.56 -7.56 19.48
CA LYS A 67 -8.31 -6.93 20.57
C LYS A 67 -9.44 -6.04 20.05
N SER A 68 -9.24 -5.37 18.92
CA SER A 68 -10.26 -4.52 18.30
C SER A 68 -11.24 -5.28 17.42
N GLU A 69 -11.05 -6.60 17.25
CA GLU A 69 -11.80 -7.41 16.29
C GLU A 69 -11.76 -6.80 14.88
N ASP A 70 -10.58 -6.31 14.49
CA ASP A 70 -10.37 -5.72 13.17
C ASP A 70 -10.61 -6.79 12.09
N ARG A 71 -11.38 -6.42 11.07
CA ARG A 71 -11.80 -7.30 9.97
C ARG A 71 -11.04 -7.00 8.67
N GLY A 72 -10.04 -6.12 8.69
CA GLY A 72 -9.30 -5.74 7.49
C GLY A 72 -8.54 -6.89 6.81
N GLU A 73 -8.27 -8.00 7.52
CA GLU A 73 -7.70 -9.22 6.93
C GLU A 73 -8.74 -10.16 6.30
N LEU A 74 -10.04 -9.91 6.53
CA LEU A 74 -11.12 -10.71 5.99
C LEU A 74 -11.60 -10.12 4.65
N PRO A 75 -12.04 -10.96 3.71
CA PRO A 75 -12.71 -10.47 2.51
C PRO A 75 -13.89 -9.57 2.85
N GLU A 76 -14.12 -8.58 1.99
CA GLU A 76 -15.29 -7.72 2.10
C GLU A 76 -16.59 -8.53 1.92
N ASP A 77 -17.68 -8.04 2.50
CA ASP A 77 -18.99 -8.67 2.31
C ASP A 77 -19.35 -8.71 0.83
N THR A 78 -19.73 -9.89 0.32
CA THR A 78 -19.97 -10.11 -1.11
C THR A 78 -20.98 -9.14 -1.71
N ILE A 79 -22.01 -8.72 -0.95
CA ILE A 79 -23.02 -7.76 -1.44
C ILE A 79 -22.40 -6.38 -1.61
N GLN A 80 -21.61 -5.92 -0.62
CA GLN A 80 -20.91 -4.63 -0.68
C GLN A 80 -19.82 -4.62 -1.76
N LEU A 81 -19.06 -5.71 -1.85
CA LEU A 81 -18.02 -5.90 -2.86
C LEU A 81 -18.64 -5.86 -4.27
N LYS A 82 -19.76 -6.55 -4.49
CA LYS A 82 -20.48 -6.50 -5.77
C LYS A 82 -21.01 -5.10 -6.08
N ALA A 83 -21.63 -4.43 -5.12
CA ALA A 83 -22.12 -3.06 -5.31
C ALA A 83 -21.00 -2.09 -5.72
N THR A 84 -19.82 -2.25 -5.14
CA THR A 84 -18.61 -1.49 -5.50
C THR A 84 -18.14 -1.86 -6.91
N PHE A 85 -18.03 -3.16 -7.22
CA PHE A 85 -17.64 -3.63 -8.55
C PHE A 85 -18.52 -3.02 -9.65
N GLU A 86 -19.84 -3.14 -9.53
CA GLU A 86 -20.81 -2.63 -10.51
C GLU A 86 -20.73 -1.10 -10.68
N LEU A 87 -20.46 -0.36 -9.60
CA LEU A 87 -20.34 1.10 -9.64
C LEU A 87 -19.12 1.59 -10.43
N TRP A 88 -18.05 0.80 -10.46
CA TRP A 88 -16.74 1.24 -10.95
C TRP A 88 -16.28 0.55 -12.23
N LYS A 89 -16.71 -0.69 -12.51
CA LYS A 89 -16.21 -1.53 -13.63
C LYS A 89 -16.22 -0.84 -15.00
N ASP A 90 -17.23 -0.02 -15.28
CA ASP A 90 -17.40 0.61 -16.60
C ASP A 90 -16.72 1.98 -16.72
N ARG A 91 -16.14 2.50 -15.62
CA ARG A 91 -15.45 3.80 -15.69
C ARG A 91 -14.12 3.66 -16.42
N ALA A 92 -13.78 4.66 -17.23
CA ALA A 92 -12.59 4.65 -18.07
C ALA A 92 -11.28 4.37 -17.31
N VAL A 93 -11.16 4.83 -16.06
CA VAL A 93 -9.97 4.59 -15.22
C VAL A 93 -9.86 3.15 -14.70
N PHE A 94 -10.96 2.39 -14.65
CA PHE A 94 -11.01 1.03 -14.12
C PHE A 94 -11.13 -0.04 -15.20
N LYS A 95 -11.58 0.32 -16.39
CA LYS A 95 -11.82 -0.60 -17.52
C LYS A 95 -10.61 -1.49 -17.88
N ASN A 96 -9.39 -0.99 -17.68
CA ASN A 96 -8.14 -1.69 -17.98
C ASN A 96 -7.16 -1.71 -16.79
N ALA A 97 -7.64 -1.40 -15.58
CA ALA A 97 -6.80 -1.43 -14.40
C ALA A 97 -6.62 -2.85 -13.89
N ASP A 98 -5.49 -3.12 -13.24
CA ASP A 98 -5.39 -4.26 -12.34
C ASP A 98 -6.25 -3.97 -11.11
N MET A 99 -7.35 -4.72 -10.97
CA MET A 99 -8.40 -4.47 -10.00
C MET A 99 -8.25 -5.40 -8.79
N ASN A 100 -9.00 -5.14 -7.72
CA ASN A 100 -9.04 -6.05 -6.57
C ASN A 100 -9.31 -7.50 -7.07
N PRO A 101 -8.41 -8.47 -6.80
CA PRO A 101 -8.57 -9.87 -7.19
C PRO A 101 -9.89 -10.49 -6.73
N GLU A 102 -10.46 -10.02 -5.62
CA GLU A 102 -11.75 -10.48 -5.10
C GLU A 102 -12.90 -10.24 -6.10
N TYR A 103 -12.80 -9.27 -7.01
CA TYR A 103 -13.81 -9.05 -8.04
C TYR A 103 -13.86 -10.16 -9.10
N GLY A 104 -12.86 -11.04 -9.16
CA GLY A 104 -12.85 -12.19 -10.08
C GLY A 104 -14.08 -13.07 -9.95
N GLN A 105 -14.73 -13.09 -8.79
CA GLN A 105 -15.97 -13.83 -8.55
C GLN A 105 -17.21 -13.25 -9.29
N PHE A 106 -17.11 -12.06 -9.87
CA PHE A 106 -18.19 -11.38 -10.61
C PHE A 106 -17.91 -11.21 -12.11
N LEU A 107 -16.71 -11.62 -12.57
CA LEU A 107 -16.38 -11.59 -13.99
C LEU A 107 -17.10 -12.75 -14.68
N GLU A 108 -17.92 -12.43 -15.69
CA GLU A 108 -18.57 -13.42 -16.58
C GLU A 108 -17.61 -13.97 -17.64
#